data_AF-N1JG18-F1
#
_entry.id   AF-N1JG18-F1
#
_cell.length_a   1.000
_cell.length_b   1.000
_cell.length_c   1.000
_cell.angle_alpha   90.00
_cell.angle_beta   90.00
_cell.angle_gamma   90.00
#
_symmetry.space_group_name_H-M   'P 1'
#
loop_
_entity.id
_entity.type
_entity.pdbx_description
1 polymer ?
#
loop_
_entity_poly.entity_id
_entity_poly.type
_entity_poly.pdbx_seq_one_letter_code
_entity_poly.pdbx_strand_id
1 'polypeptide(L)'
;MAIALLFCTIFWLYLRAASATNGLPDTFVPSTGGYLCGTIIFDIKFLEEEAGRAFKKFTHQSIQKDFPALFEDSYLFGRLNEVLLAWPLSYPGVPLKQRLHGNYRLIIDSNSEVIGVVTVIYPEKMLDQKEFRRCTPIHSLKDGEGKNAIQYTENLDRIFRFMGYSCNGEFIEERAYTKTLESIRAPNLKSKNPIRPKKFIEYGNKRFIGDNLFSFPLRHLDRNDKLNGPLNTHQIIFQRDIYSNILVKGVLSKGSRGKKCSRLWDLSPLFEIIPDVSSPISREKALVNNDGTFTCTGQVINISTVLLQVPLGLIQAQKTIKPSDEKYPILQDRSLWLWPIRLPESITWSEYVPYYLISYANITILDLEYLFAIGYSLEFQVVGLFFAHNDHQKNPNFFNCGNS
;
A
#
# COMPACT_ATOMS: atom_id res chain seq x y z
N MET A 1 -50.87 20.18 -16.82
CA MET A 1 -50.26 18.86 -17.00
C MET A 1 -48.73 18.88 -16.94
N ALA A 2 -48.05 19.81 -17.63
CA ALA A 2 -46.58 19.92 -17.62
C ALA A 2 -45.96 20.17 -16.22
N ILE A 3 -46.61 20.94 -15.36
CA ILE A 3 -46.12 21.26 -14.00
C ILE A 3 -46.06 19.99 -13.12
N ALA A 4 -47.06 19.11 -13.22
CA ALA A 4 -47.11 17.88 -12.42
C ALA A 4 -46.00 16.89 -12.79
N LEU A 5 -45.65 16.80 -14.08
CA LEU A 5 -44.55 15.96 -14.56
C LEU A 5 -43.20 16.47 -14.06
N LEU A 6 -43.00 17.78 -13.99
CA LEU A 6 -41.77 18.39 -13.50
C LEU A 6 -41.54 18.10 -12.00
N PHE A 7 -42.60 18.20 -11.19
CA PHE A 7 -42.54 17.84 -9.77
C PHE A 7 -42.23 16.35 -9.56
N CYS A 8 -42.84 15.45 -10.34
CA CYS A 8 -42.53 14.02 -10.26
C CYS A 8 -41.08 13.72 -10.62
N THR A 9 -40.51 14.37 -11.64
CA THR A 9 -39.09 14.15 -12.00
C THR A 9 -38.13 14.69 -10.95
N ILE A 10 -38.40 15.87 -10.37
CA ILE A 10 -37.56 16.44 -9.32
C ILE A 10 -37.66 15.59 -8.05
N PHE A 11 -38.86 15.14 -7.69
CA PHE A 11 -39.07 14.27 -6.53
C PHE A 11 -38.39 12.89 -6.72
N TRP A 12 -38.42 12.33 -7.93
CA TRP A 12 -37.68 11.10 -8.25
C TRP A 12 -36.17 11.29 -8.24
N LEU A 13 -35.66 12.42 -8.74
CA LEU A 13 -34.25 12.76 -8.64
C LEU A 13 -33.82 12.93 -7.18
N TYR A 14 -34.66 13.59 -6.37
CA TYR A 14 -34.42 13.79 -4.95
C TYR A 14 -34.47 12.48 -4.18
N LEU A 15 -35.41 11.57 -4.48
CA LEU A 15 -35.46 10.23 -3.89
C LEU A 15 -34.26 9.36 -4.30
N ARG A 16 -33.78 9.45 -5.55
CA ARG A 16 -32.55 8.77 -5.98
C ARG A 16 -31.31 9.37 -5.32
N ALA A 17 -31.23 10.69 -5.18
CA ALA A 17 -30.15 11.36 -4.47
C ALA A 17 -30.18 11.01 -2.98
N ALA A 18 -31.34 11.04 -2.33
CA ALA A 18 -31.54 10.69 -0.93
C ALA A 18 -31.23 9.20 -0.67
N SER A 19 -31.57 8.30 -1.60
CA SER A 19 -31.25 6.88 -1.50
C SER A 19 -29.76 6.59 -1.77
N ALA A 20 -29.08 7.40 -2.57
CA ALA A 20 -27.63 7.34 -2.74
C ALA A 20 -26.90 7.92 -1.50
N THR A 21 -27.54 8.84 -0.77
CA THR A 21 -27.07 9.39 0.50
C THR A 21 -27.57 8.63 1.74
N ASN A 22 -28.14 7.43 1.59
CA ASN A 22 -28.13 6.44 2.67
C ASN A 22 -26.68 5.92 2.94
N GLY A 23 -25.67 6.62 2.43
CA GLY A 23 -24.67 7.28 3.27
C GLY A 23 -24.38 6.54 4.56
N LEU A 24 -23.25 5.82 4.55
CA LEU A 24 -22.50 5.60 5.78
C LEU A 24 -22.61 6.87 6.65
N PRO A 25 -22.89 6.76 7.97
CA PRO A 25 -22.98 7.91 8.83
C PRO A 25 -21.77 8.82 8.59
N ASP A 26 -22.07 10.06 8.25
CA ASP A 26 -21.16 11.12 7.82
C ASP A 26 -20.20 11.51 8.94
N THR A 27 -19.28 10.63 9.35
CA THR A 27 -18.22 10.96 10.33
C THR A 27 -17.18 9.87 10.64
N PHE A 28 -17.23 8.65 10.08
CA PHE A 28 -16.30 7.63 10.55
C PHE A 28 -15.61 6.78 9.46
N VAL A 29 -14.53 7.35 8.91
CA VAL A 29 -13.53 6.61 8.14
C VAL A 29 -12.33 6.35 9.06
N PRO A 30 -12.12 5.11 9.56
CA PRO A 30 -10.95 4.81 10.36
C PRO A 30 -9.67 4.99 9.53
N SER A 31 -8.63 5.55 10.15
CA SER A 31 -7.32 5.61 9.51
C SER A 31 -6.73 4.22 9.33
N THR A 32 -5.98 4.01 8.25
CA THR A 32 -5.25 2.76 8.05
C THR A 32 -4.16 2.62 9.12
N GLY A 33 -4.18 1.51 9.84
CA GLY A 33 -3.13 1.14 10.78
C GLY A 33 -1.96 0.41 10.12
N GLY A 34 -2.12 0.00 8.85
CA GLY A 34 -1.12 -0.75 8.10
C GLY A 34 -1.72 -1.60 6.99
N TYR A 35 -0.93 -2.55 6.49
CA TYR A 35 -1.33 -3.46 5.42
C TYR A 35 -0.98 -4.91 5.76
N LEU A 36 -1.90 -5.83 5.48
CA LEU A 36 -1.72 -7.27 5.61
C LEU A 36 -1.41 -7.90 4.24
N CYS A 37 -0.20 -8.42 4.09
CA CYS A 37 0.28 -9.12 2.90
C CYS A 37 0.45 -10.61 3.21
N GLY A 38 -0.58 -11.42 2.93
CA GLY A 38 -0.60 -12.83 3.34
C GLY A 38 -0.68 -12.95 4.86
N THR A 39 0.42 -13.34 5.51
CA THR A 39 0.52 -13.44 6.98
C THR A 39 1.38 -12.34 7.62
N ILE A 40 1.89 -11.40 6.81
CA ILE A 40 2.81 -10.35 7.28
C ILE A 40 2.04 -9.04 7.40
N ILE A 41 2.24 -8.36 8.53
CA ILE A 41 1.68 -7.04 8.77
C ILE A 41 2.78 -5.99 8.64
N PHE A 42 2.54 -5.00 7.80
CA PHE A 42 3.33 -3.77 7.72
C PHE A 42 2.59 -2.65 8.44
N ASP A 43 3.13 -2.21 9.59
CA ASP A 43 2.58 -1.10 10.37
C ASP A 43 2.74 0.23 9.62
N ILE A 44 1.73 1.11 9.73
CA ILE A 44 1.71 2.37 8.98
C ILE A 44 2.92 3.27 9.30
N LYS A 45 3.40 3.30 10.54
CA LYS A 45 4.57 4.14 10.90
C LYS A 45 5.83 3.66 10.21
N PHE A 46 6.02 2.34 10.12
CA PHE A 46 7.12 1.76 9.38
C PHE A 46 7.04 2.12 7.88
N LEU A 47 5.83 2.09 7.31
CA LEU A 47 5.62 2.43 5.90
C LEU A 47 5.85 3.92 5.62
N GLU A 48 5.42 4.82 6.51
CA GLU A 48 5.69 6.27 6.42
C GLU A 48 7.20 6.56 6.48
N GLU A 49 7.94 5.86 7.35
CA GLU A 49 9.40 5.97 7.39
C GLU A 49 10.07 5.45 6.11
N GLU A 50 9.62 4.33 5.56
CA GLU A 50 10.11 3.81 4.28
C GLU A 50 9.71 4.73 3.12
N ALA A 51 8.53 5.35 3.16
CA ALA A 51 8.08 6.34 2.18
C ALA A 51 9.01 7.55 2.16
N GLY A 52 9.34 8.09 3.33
CA GLY A 52 10.29 9.18 3.46
C GLY A 52 11.69 8.82 2.95
N ARG A 53 12.15 7.57 3.16
CA ARG A 53 13.42 7.06 2.59
C ARG A 53 13.36 6.97 1.06
N ALA A 54 12.28 6.40 0.53
CA ALA A 54 12.05 6.27 -0.90
C ALA A 54 12.01 7.64 -1.56
N PHE A 55 11.24 8.58 -1.01
CA PHE A 55 11.09 9.94 -1.53
C PHE A 55 12.39 10.74 -1.45
N LYS A 56 13.14 10.60 -0.35
CA LYS A 56 14.48 11.20 -0.25
C LYS A 56 15.41 10.67 -1.34
N LYS A 57 15.34 9.37 -1.67
CA LYS A 57 16.13 8.79 -2.76
C LYS A 57 15.60 9.17 -4.15
N PHE A 58 14.28 9.33 -4.29
CA PHE A 58 13.64 9.80 -5.52
C PHE A 58 14.19 11.18 -5.92
N THR A 59 14.31 12.07 -4.94
CA THR A 59 14.71 13.46 -5.10
C THR A 59 16.22 13.70 -5.00
N HIS A 60 17.04 12.72 -4.63
CA HIS A 60 18.49 12.91 -4.50
C HIS A 60 19.22 12.71 -5.83
N GLN A 61 20.26 13.51 -6.09
CA GLN A 61 21.08 13.46 -7.32
C GLN A 61 21.93 12.19 -7.51
N SER A 62 21.85 11.20 -6.61
CA SER A 62 22.73 10.03 -6.68
C SER A 62 22.32 9.12 -7.84
N ILE A 63 23.29 8.33 -8.34
CA ILE A 63 23.08 7.34 -9.40
C ILE A 63 21.76 6.63 -9.17
N GLN A 64 20.84 6.83 -10.11
CA GLN A 64 19.48 6.31 -10.01
C GLN A 64 19.51 4.81 -10.25
N LYS A 65 19.77 4.07 -9.18
CA LYS A 65 19.52 2.63 -9.11
C LYS A 65 18.03 2.36 -9.32
N ASP A 66 17.69 1.08 -9.51
CA ASP A 66 16.35 0.55 -9.81
C ASP A 66 15.20 1.04 -8.92
N PHE A 67 15.48 1.65 -7.77
CA PHE A 67 14.45 2.13 -6.84
C PHE A 67 14.71 3.55 -6.32
N PRO A 68 13.65 4.35 -6.09
CA PRO A 68 12.25 4.01 -6.36
C PRO A 68 11.96 3.90 -7.86
N ALA A 69 11.21 2.87 -8.24
CA ALA A 69 10.83 2.59 -9.63
C ALA A 69 9.47 3.21 -9.94
N LEU A 70 9.16 3.46 -11.20
CA LEU A 70 7.80 3.78 -11.61
C LEU A 70 6.89 2.56 -11.37
N PHE A 71 5.73 2.78 -10.77
CA PHE A 71 4.70 1.76 -10.62
C PHE A 71 3.64 1.92 -11.71
N GLU A 72 3.69 1.04 -12.72
CA GLU A 72 2.86 1.14 -13.91
C GLU A 72 1.40 0.68 -13.69
N ASP A 73 1.15 -0.20 -12.73
CA ASP A 73 -0.17 -0.75 -12.46
C ASP A 73 -1.01 0.17 -11.54
N SER A 74 -0.98 1.48 -11.82
CA SER A 74 -1.64 2.53 -11.03
C SER A 74 -3.16 2.37 -10.93
N TYR A 75 -3.76 1.65 -11.87
CA TYR A 75 -5.16 1.24 -11.83
C TYR A 75 -5.51 0.41 -10.59
N LEU A 76 -4.56 -0.34 -10.01
CA LEU A 76 -4.77 -1.09 -8.77
C LEU A 76 -5.20 -0.17 -7.62
N PHE A 77 -4.80 1.10 -7.66
CA PHE A 77 -5.14 2.11 -6.66
C PHE A 77 -6.12 3.17 -7.18
N GLY A 78 -6.63 3.02 -8.41
CA GLY A 78 -7.53 4.00 -9.03
C GLY A 78 -6.84 5.36 -9.29
N ARG A 79 -5.51 5.38 -9.45
CA ARG A 79 -4.70 6.58 -9.61
C ARG A 79 -4.08 6.67 -11.01
N LEU A 80 -4.90 6.60 -12.05
CA LEU A 80 -4.45 6.50 -13.45
C LEU A 80 -3.55 7.67 -13.92
N ASN A 81 -3.73 8.86 -13.35
CA ASN A 81 -3.04 10.09 -13.78
C ASN A 81 -1.99 10.57 -12.77
N GLU A 82 -1.54 9.70 -11.86
CA GLU A 82 -0.57 10.06 -10.84
C GLU A 82 0.72 9.25 -11.03
N VAL A 83 1.86 9.91 -10.76
CA VAL A 83 3.15 9.23 -10.72
C VAL A 83 3.24 8.45 -9.42
N LEU A 84 3.03 7.15 -9.50
CA LEU A 84 3.24 6.23 -8.40
C LEU A 84 4.64 5.63 -8.45
N LEU A 85 5.25 5.50 -7.28
CA LEU A 85 6.60 4.99 -7.10
C LEU A 85 6.57 3.71 -6.27
N ALA A 86 7.23 2.67 -6.76
CA ALA A 86 7.45 1.42 -6.03
C ALA A 86 8.77 1.45 -5.27
N TRP A 87 8.73 1.03 -4.01
CA TRP A 87 9.87 0.92 -3.11
C TRP A 87 9.94 -0.48 -2.49
N PRO A 88 11.09 -1.17 -2.52
CA PRO A 88 11.20 -2.53 -2.01
C PRO A 88 11.06 -2.52 -0.49
N LEU A 89 10.13 -3.31 0.01
CA LEU A 89 10.00 -3.57 1.43
C LEU A 89 10.78 -4.83 1.80
N SER A 90 11.33 -4.80 3.01
CA SER A 90 11.87 -5.98 3.65
C SER A 90 11.06 -6.31 4.88
N TYR A 91 11.22 -7.54 5.35
CA TYR A 91 10.57 -8.00 6.57
C TYR A 91 10.84 -7.02 7.73
N PRO A 92 9.79 -6.60 8.46
CA PRO A 92 9.94 -5.76 9.63
C PRO A 92 10.95 -6.39 10.62
N GLY A 93 11.89 -5.59 11.13
CA GLY A 93 12.90 -6.05 12.08
C GLY A 93 14.18 -6.65 11.49
N VAL A 94 14.29 -6.81 10.16
CA VAL A 94 15.55 -7.24 9.52
C VAL A 94 16.47 -6.03 9.23
N PRO A 95 17.75 -6.06 9.68
CA PRO A 95 18.71 -4.98 9.42
C PRO A 95 18.92 -4.71 7.92
N LEU A 96 19.09 -3.44 7.56
CA LEU A 96 19.21 -2.96 6.17
C LEU A 96 20.28 -3.70 5.34
N LYS A 97 21.38 -4.14 5.95
CA LYS A 97 22.49 -4.82 5.26
C LYS A 97 22.21 -6.26 4.84
N GLN A 98 21.15 -6.88 5.36
CA GLN A 98 20.77 -8.29 5.09
C GLN A 98 19.47 -8.40 4.28
N ARG A 99 18.96 -7.28 3.78
CA ARG A 99 17.70 -7.21 3.05
C ARG A 99 17.88 -7.75 1.64
N LEU A 100 17.46 -8.99 1.41
CA LEU A 100 17.04 -9.40 0.06
C LEU A 100 15.83 -8.54 -0.34
N HIS A 101 15.76 -8.14 -1.61
CA HIS A 101 14.58 -7.45 -2.14
C HIS A 101 13.38 -8.37 -1.93
N GLY A 102 12.55 -8.07 -0.93
CA GLY A 102 11.40 -8.90 -0.59
C GLY A 102 10.40 -8.89 -1.74
N ASN A 103 9.45 -9.82 -1.74
CA ASN A 103 8.36 -9.85 -2.73
C ASN A 103 7.28 -8.79 -2.44
N TYR A 104 7.64 -7.69 -1.76
CA TYR A 104 6.72 -6.64 -1.35
C TYR A 104 7.21 -5.29 -1.86
N ARG A 105 6.28 -4.47 -2.33
CA ARG A 105 6.55 -3.08 -2.71
C ARG A 105 5.63 -2.16 -1.93
N LEU A 106 6.21 -1.17 -1.29
CA LEU A 106 5.51 0.02 -0.83
C LEU A 106 5.26 0.89 -2.07
N ILE A 107 4.02 1.33 -2.25
CA ILE A 107 3.62 2.24 -3.31
C ILE A 107 3.37 3.60 -2.66
N ILE A 108 4.08 4.61 -3.16
CA ILE A 108 3.94 6.00 -2.72
C ILE A 108 3.60 6.90 -3.91
N ASP A 109 3.01 8.06 -3.64
CA ASP A 109 2.84 9.10 -4.63
C ASP A 109 4.07 10.04 -4.69
N SER A 110 3.96 11.07 -5.53
CA SER A 110 4.98 12.12 -5.65
C SER A 110 5.04 13.09 -4.46
N ASN A 111 4.19 12.94 -3.44
CA ASN A 111 4.19 13.73 -2.20
C ASN A 111 4.72 12.93 -1.00
N SER A 112 5.26 11.73 -1.22
CA SER A 112 5.70 10.80 -0.17
C SER A 112 4.54 10.22 0.66
N GLU A 113 3.31 10.27 0.19
CA GLU A 113 2.16 9.66 0.85
C GLU A 113 2.09 8.15 0.56
N VAL A 114 1.73 7.36 1.56
CA VAL A 114 1.57 5.91 1.42
C VAL A 114 0.25 5.61 0.72
N ILE A 115 0.33 5.18 -0.54
CA ILE A 115 -0.84 4.78 -1.34
C ILE A 115 -1.22 3.33 -1.04
N GLY A 116 -0.23 2.45 -0.83
CA GLY A 116 -0.50 1.10 -0.40
C GLY A 116 0.71 0.18 -0.43
N VAL A 117 0.45 -1.12 -0.25
CA VAL A 117 1.47 -2.17 -0.36
C VAL A 117 0.98 -3.23 -1.33
N VAL A 118 1.87 -3.72 -2.19
CA VAL A 118 1.62 -4.82 -3.10
C VAL A 118 2.60 -5.96 -2.86
N THR A 119 2.14 -7.19 -3.12
CA THR A 119 2.98 -8.37 -3.26
C THR A 119 3.29 -8.57 -4.73
N VAL A 120 4.56 -8.78 -5.06
CA VAL A 120 5.04 -9.13 -6.40
C VAL A 120 5.00 -10.64 -6.56
N ILE A 121 4.30 -11.11 -7.59
CA ILE A 121 4.21 -12.52 -7.97
C ILE A 121 5.02 -12.68 -9.25
N TYR A 122 6.05 -13.53 -9.19
CA TYR A 122 6.88 -13.89 -10.35
C TYR A 122 6.35 -15.19 -10.94
N PRO A 123 5.75 -15.19 -12.14
CA PRO A 123 5.30 -16.42 -12.77
C PRO A 123 6.49 -17.34 -13.08
N GLU A 124 6.33 -18.65 -12.84
CA GLU A 124 7.40 -19.66 -13.00
C GLU A 124 7.87 -19.87 -14.46
N LYS A 125 7.12 -19.38 -15.45
CA LYS A 125 7.43 -19.53 -16.88
C LYS A 125 7.52 -18.15 -17.53
N MET A 126 8.64 -17.92 -18.23
CA MET A 126 9.04 -16.94 -19.29
C MET A 126 8.09 -15.83 -19.80
N LEU A 127 7.00 -15.52 -19.12
CA LEU A 127 6.21 -14.32 -19.32
C LEU A 127 6.88 -13.28 -18.45
N ASP A 128 7.61 -12.35 -19.06
CA ASP A 128 8.35 -11.25 -18.40
C ASP A 128 7.44 -10.26 -17.64
N GLN A 129 6.16 -10.60 -17.44
CA GLN A 129 5.17 -9.75 -16.82
C GLN A 129 5.00 -10.11 -15.34
N LYS A 130 5.48 -9.22 -14.47
CA LYS A 130 5.24 -9.28 -13.02
C LYS A 130 3.75 -9.07 -12.76
N GLU A 131 3.17 -9.89 -11.88
CA GLU A 131 1.82 -9.65 -11.37
C GLU A 131 1.92 -8.98 -9.99
N PHE A 132 1.12 -7.93 -9.78
CA PHE A 132 1.04 -7.25 -8.49
C PHE A 132 -0.31 -7.52 -7.83
N ARG A 133 -0.26 -7.95 -6.58
CA ARG A 133 -1.46 -8.15 -5.75
C ARG A 133 -1.48 -7.17 -4.60
N ARG A 134 -2.55 -6.38 -4.48
CA ARG A 134 -2.74 -5.48 -3.33
C ARG A 134 -2.76 -6.25 -2.02
N CYS A 135 -2.10 -5.69 -1.03
CA CYS A 135 -2.25 -6.10 0.36
C CYS A 135 -3.51 -5.46 0.96
N THR A 136 -4.13 -6.16 1.90
CA THR A 136 -5.37 -5.70 2.53
C THR A 136 -5.06 -4.53 3.47
N PRO A 137 -5.67 -3.34 3.30
CA PRO A 137 -5.55 -2.27 4.27
C PRO A 137 -6.26 -2.67 5.55
N ILE A 138 -5.60 -2.47 6.70
CA ILE A 138 -6.13 -2.90 8.00
C ILE A 138 -6.23 -1.74 8.97
N HIS A 139 -7.30 -1.72 9.75
CA HIS A 139 -7.34 -0.93 10.97
C HIS A 139 -6.87 -1.80 12.13
N SER A 140 -6.02 -1.26 13.00
CA SER A 140 -5.65 -1.92 14.24
C SER A 140 -6.01 -1.04 15.42
N LEU A 141 -6.74 -1.61 16.37
CA LEU A 141 -7.04 -0.95 17.62
C LEU A 141 -6.37 -1.75 18.73
N LYS A 142 -5.57 -1.06 19.55
CA LYS A 142 -5.20 -1.58 20.86
C LYS A 142 -6.44 -1.44 21.71
N ASP A 143 -7.10 -2.55 22.01
CA ASP A 143 -8.26 -2.62 22.91
C ASP A 143 -8.04 -1.71 24.14
N GLY A 144 -8.66 -0.53 24.11
CA GLY A 144 -8.59 0.45 25.19
C GLY A 144 -9.51 0.04 26.33
N GLU A 145 -9.16 0.42 27.55
CA GLU A 145 -10.04 0.25 28.71
C GLU A 145 -10.92 1.49 28.83
N GLY A 146 -12.21 1.36 28.48
CA GLY A 146 -13.19 2.44 28.59
C GLY A 146 -14.43 2.25 27.73
N LYS A 147 -15.55 2.85 28.13
CA LYS A 147 -16.84 2.77 27.41
C LYS A 147 -16.71 3.23 25.96
N ASN A 148 -15.93 4.28 25.70
CA ASN A 148 -15.71 4.82 24.36
C ASN A 148 -14.97 3.82 23.46
N ALA A 149 -13.97 3.11 23.99
CA ALA A 149 -13.23 2.10 23.21
C ALA A 149 -14.10 0.89 22.88
N ILE A 150 -14.99 0.48 23.79
CA ILE A 150 -15.97 -0.59 23.56
C ILE A 150 -16.95 -0.18 22.46
N GLN A 151 -17.59 0.99 22.59
CA GLN A 151 -18.54 1.49 21.59
C GLN A 151 -17.89 1.65 20.21
N TYR A 152 -16.64 2.12 20.17
CA TYR A 152 -15.88 2.24 18.93
C TYR A 152 -15.58 0.87 18.30
N THR A 153 -15.19 -0.11 19.11
CA THR A 153 -14.95 -1.50 18.66
C THR A 153 -16.25 -2.12 18.12
N GLU A 154 -17.38 -1.90 18.79
CA GLU A 154 -18.69 -2.38 18.34
C GLU A 154 -19.10 -1.75 17.01
N ASN A 155 -18.82 -0.47 16.80
CA ASN A 155 -19.07 0.18 15.52
C ASN A 155 -18.19 -0.41 14.39
N LEU A 156 -16.90 -0.65 14.67
CA LEU A 156 -16.01 -1.32 13.71
C LEU A 156 -16.49 -2.73 13.38
N ASP A 157 -16.88 -3.52 14.38
CA ASP A 157 -17.39 -4.89 14.20
C ASP A 157 -18.69 -4.94 13.37
N ARG A 158 -19.45 -3.83 13.28
CA ARG A 158 -20.66 -3.72 12.44
C ARG A 158 -20.35 -3.37 11.00
N ILE A 159 -19.33 -2.53 10.76
CA ILE A 159 -19.05 -1.95 9.44
C ILE A 159 -17.98 -2.77 8.70
N PHE A 160 -16.96 -3.23 9.41
CA PHE A 160 -15.79 -3.87 8.83
C PHE A 160 -15.68 -5.31 9.27
N ARG A 161 -15.16 -6.15 8.38
CA ARG A 161 -14.91 -7.56 8.68
C ARG A 161 -13.75 -7.67 9.66
N PHE A 162 -14.00 -8.33 10.79
CA PHE A 162 -12.95 -8.72 11.73
C PHE A 162 -12.02 -9.76 11.05
N MET A 163 -10.73 -9.48 10.98
CA MET A 163 -9.75 -10.35 10.30
C MET A 163 -8.99 -11.26 11.26
N GLY A 164 -8.90 -10.87 12.53
CA GLY A 164 -8.08 -11.58 13.51
C GLY A 164 -7.30 -10.65 14.43
N TYR A 165 -6.16 -11.12 14.92
CA TYR A 165 -5.32 -10.39 15.87
C TYR A 165 -3.90 -10.17 15.34
N SER A 166 -3.29 -9.03 15.68
CA SER A 166 -1.86 -8.79 15.55
C SER A 166 -1.17 -8.94 16.90
N CYS A 167 -0.22 -9.87 16.99
CA CYS A 167 0.53 -10.17 18.20
C CYS A 167 2.03 -10.10 17.93
N ASN A 168 2.69 -9.04 18.41
CA ASN A 168 4.14 -8.85 18.21
C ASN A 168 4.58 -8.92 16.72
N GLY A 169 3.71 -8.49 15.79
CA GLY A 169 3.96 -8.55 14.34
C GLY A 169 3.48 -9.84 13.67
N GLU A 170 3.08 -10.86 14.44
CA GLU A 170 2.46 -12.07 13.90
C GLU A 170 0.95 -11.87 13.73
N PHE A 171 0.42 -12.28 12.59
CA PHE A 171 -1.01 -12.30 12.32
C PHE A 171 -1.64 -13.62 12.77
N ILE A 172 -2.69 -13.53 13.58
CA ILE A 172 -3.54 -14.66 13.97
C ILE A 172 -4.87 -14.50 13.26
N GLU A 173 -5.15 -15.38 12.31
CA GLU A 173 -6.36 -15.35 11.52
C GLU A 173 -7.62 -15.57 12.38
N GLU A 174 -8.70 -14.86 12.03
CA GLU A 174 -10.05 -15.02 12.59
C GLU A 174 -10.47 -16.49 12.67
N ARG A 175 -10.23 -17.29 11.62
CA ARG A 175 -10.62 -18.70 11.57
C ARG A 175 -9.99 -19.52 12.70
N ALA A 176 -8.69 -19.36 12.93
CA ALA A 176 -7.97 -20.04 14.00
C ALA A 176 -8.48 -19.61 15.38
N TYR A 177 -8.75 -18.31 15.55
CA TYR A 177 -9.35 -17.76 16.76
C TYR A 177 -10.76 -18.34 17.03
N THR A 178 -11.65 -18.28 16.04
CA THR A 178 -13.04 -18.75 16.15
C THR A 178 -13.10 -20.25 16.44
N LYS A 179 -12.32 -21.07 15.74
CA LYS A 179 -12.24 -22.51 16.01
C LYS A 179 -11.71 -22.83 17.40
N THR A 180 -10.71 -22.07 17.86
CA THR A 180 -10.22 -22.19 19.25
C THR A 180 -11.33 -21.83 20.23
N LEU A 181 -12.06 -20.74 19.99
CA LEU A 181 -13.16 -20.29 20.85
C LEU A 181 -14.34 -21.27 20.89
N GLU A 182 -14.73 -21.86 19.76
CA GLU A 182 -15.69 -22.96 19.69
C GLU A 182 -15.25 -24.12 20.57
N SER A 183 -13.95 -24.45 20.56
CA SER A 183 -13.41 -25.49 21.43
C SER A 183 -13.53 -25.09 22.91
N ILE A 184 -13.31 -23.84 23.29
CA ILE A 184 -13.47 -23.39 24.69
C ILE A 184 -14.95 -23.49 25.11
N ARG A 185 -15.87 -23.15 24.21
CA ARG A 185 -17.33 -23.18 24.42
C ARG A 185 -17.94 -24.56 24.40
N ALA A 186 -17.31 -25.53 23.72
CA ALA A 186 -17.84 -26.87 23.61
C ALA A 186 -18.13 -27.42 25.03
N PRO A 187 -19.42 -27.66 25.38
CA PRO A 187 -19.75 -28.27 26.66
C PRO A 187 -19.02 -29.59 26.70
N ASN A 188 -18.29 -29.88 27.80
CA ASN A 188 -17.48 -31.08 27.98
C ASN A 188 -18.12 -32.25 27.24
N LEU A 189 -17.63 -32.53 26.02
CA LEU A 189 -18.25 -33.52 25.16
C LEU A 189 -18.27 -34.77 26.01
N LYS A 190 -19.44 -35.37 26.15
CA LYS A 190 -19.68 -36.68 26.78
C LYS A 190 -18.93 -37.76 25.98
N SER A 191 -17.63 -37.60 25.84
CA SER A 191 -16.71 -38.51 25.21
C SER A 191 -16.58 -39.67 26.17
N LYS A 192 -16.98 -40.85 25.70
CA LYS A 192 -16.80 -42.12 26.40
C LYS A 192 -15.32 -42.43 26.70
N ASN A 193 -14.39 -41.67 26.10
CA ASN A 193 -12.98 -41.65 26.45
C ASN A 193 -12.64 -40.33 27.18
N PRO A 194 -12.23 -40.36 28.46
CA PRO A 194 -11.83 -39.17 29.21
C PRO A 194 -10.44 -38.71 28.75
N ILE A 195 -10.36 -38.19 27.54
CA ILE A 195 -9.25 -37.34 27.16
C ILE A 195 -9.38 -36.10 28.05
N ARG A 196 -8.48 -36.03 29.04
CA ARG A 196 -8.35 -35.06 30.13
C ARG A 196 -9.22 -33.81 29.97
N PRO A 197 -10.02 -33.42 31.00
CA PRO A 197 -10.80 -32.18 30.96
C PRO A 197 -9.89 -31.03 30.52
N LYS A 198 -10.38 -30.18 29.61
CA LYS A 198 -9.62 -29.03 29.11
C LYS A 198 -9.15 -28.23 30.32
N LYS A 199 -7.86 -28.34 30.67
CA LYS A 199 -7.30 -27.67 31.84
C LYS A 199 -7.14 -26.20 31.46
N PHE A 200 -8.20 -25.43 31.69
CA PHE A 200 -8.12 -23.98 31.68
C PHE A 200 -7.11 -23.56 32.74
N ILE A 201 -6.20 -22.66 32.39
CA ILE A 201 -5.18 -22.17 33.31
C ILE A 201 -5.70 -20.86 33.87
N GLU A 202 -5.82 -20.77 35.19
CA GLU A 202 -6.21 -19.52 35.86
C GLU A 202 -5.25 -18.39 35.48
N TYR A 203 -5.81 -17.23 35.17
CA TYR A 203 -5.08 -16.08 34.69
C TYR A 203 -4.93 -15.06 35.82
N GLY A 204 -3.76 -15.04 36.46
CA GLY A 204 -3.46 -14.15 37.59
C GLY A 204 -2.84 -12.79 37.25
N ASN A 205 -2.79 -12.38 35.98
CA ASN A 205 -2.07 -11.16 35.57
C ASN A 205 -3.03 -9.96 35.43
N LYS A 206 -2.60 -8.76 35.83
CA LYS A 206 -3.44 -7.56 35.96
C LYS A 206 -3.80 -6.84 34.64
N ARG A 207 -3.47 -7.43 33.47
CA ARG A 207 -3.71 -6.80 32.16
C ARG A 207 -5.15 -6.88 31.65
N PHE A 208 -5.97 -7.67 32.30
CA PHE A 208 -7.41 -7.73 32.05
C PHE A 208 -8.13 -7.62 33.37
N ILE A 209 -9.24 -6.89 33.36
CA ILE A 209 -10.10 -6.71 34.53
C ILE A 209 -11.21 -7.75 34.50
N GLY A 210 -11.36 -8.46 35.62
CA GLY A 210 -12.44 -9.41 35.86
C GLY A 210 -12.04 -10.46 36.90
N ASP A 211 -13.05 -11.06 37.52
CA ASP A 211 -12.88 -12.21 38.41
C ASP A 211 -12.90 -13.51 37.61
N ASN A 212 -12.27 -14.57 38.13
CA ASN A 212 -12.24 -15.90 37.51
C ASN A 212 -11.81 -15.87 36.03
N LEU A 213 -10.71 -15.16 35.76
CA LEU A 213 -10.13 -15.13 34.43
C LEU A 213 -9.38 -16.43 34.16
N PHE A 214 -9.57 -16.95 32.96
CA PHE A 214 -8.92 -18.15 32.47
C PHE A 214 -8.17 -17.84 31.18
N SER A 215 -7.13 -18.63 30.95
CA SER A 215 -6.34 -18.62 29.73
C SER A 215 -6.44 -19.98 29.04
N PHE A 216 -6.50 -19.94 27.71
CA PHE A 216 -6.47 -21.13 26.87
C PHE A 216 -5.56 -20.88 25.66
N PRO A 217 -4.64 -21.81 25.34
CA PRO A 217 -3.71 -21.61 24.23
C PRO A 217 -4.48 -21.55 22.91
N LEU A 218 -4.12 -20.56 22.10
CA LEU A 218 -4.57 -20.49 20.71
C LEU A 218 -3.94 -21.66 19.94
N ARG A 219 -4.60 -22.17 18.90
CA ARG A 219 -4.13 -23.34 18.14
C ARG A 219 -4.04 -23.02 16.66
N HIS A 220 -3.10 -23.65 15.97
CA HIS A 220 -3.05 -23.58 14.51
C HIS A 220 -4.20 -24.39 13.91
N LEU A 221 -4.56 -24.04 12.68
CA LEU A 221 -5.38 -24.90 11.83
C LEU A 221 -4.46 -25.69 10.90
N ASP A 222 -4.74 -26.97 10.72
CA ASP A 222 -4.16 -27.74 9.62
C ASP A 222 -4.87 -27.44 8.29
N ARG A 223 -4.42 -28.09 7.21
CA ARG A 223 -5.01 -27.91 5.87
C ARG A 223 -6.49 -28.32 5.78
N ASN A 224 -7.01 -29.03 6.77
CA ASN A 224 -8.39 -29.51 6.84
C ASN A 224 -9.21 -28.74 7.90
N ASP A 225 -8.75 -27.54 8.29
CA ASP A 225 -9.36 -26.70 9.32
C ASP A 225 -9.50 -27.37 10.70
N LYS A 226 -8.65 -28.37 11.00
CA LYS A 226 -8.62 -29.01 12.33
C LYS A 226 -7.58 -28.33 13.20
N LEU A 227 -7.94 -28.15 14.48
CA LEU A 227 -7.03 -27.59 15.47
C LEU A 227 -5.83 -28.51 15.66
N ASN A 228 -4.65 -28.04 15.25
CA ASN A 228 -3.40 -28.77 15.36
C ASN A 228 -2.40 -28.00 16.21
N GLY A 229 -1.88 -28.64 17.26
CA GLY A 229 -0.90 -28.07 18.18
C GLY A 229 -1.32 -26.76 18.86
N PRO A 230 -0.60 -26.30 19.90
CA PRO A 230 -0.72 -24.94 20.36
C PRO A 230 0.07 -24.00 19.43
N LEU A 231 -0.47 -22.80 19.16
CA LEU A 231 0.36 -21.62 18.96
C LEU A 231 1.07 -21.41 20.30
N ASN A 232 2.24 -22.01 20.48
CA ASN A 232 2.98 -22.02 21.75
C ASN A 232 3.28 -20.62 22.29
N THR A 233 2.99 -19.60 21.50
CA THR A 233 3.21 -18.17 21.73
C THR A 233 1.93 -17.38 22.00
N HIS A 234 0.71 -17.93 21.98
CA HIS A 234 -0.52 -17.13 22.11
C HIS A 234 -1.62 -17.80 22.93
N GLN A 235 -2.42 -17.00 23.65
CA GLN A 235 -3.54 -17.48 24.45
C GLN A 235 -4.73 -16.53 24.45
N ILE A 236 -5.93 -17.09 24.45
CA ILE A 236 -7.19 -16.38 24.62
C ILE A 236 -7.45 -16.23 26.12
N ILE A 237 -7.71 -15.01 26.57
CA ILE A 237 -8.13 -14.70 27.93
C ILE A 237 -9.64 -14.50 27.94
N PHE A 238 -10.32 -15.20 28.83
CA PHE A 238 -11.77 -15.14 28.94
C PHE A 238 -12.21 -15.29 30.40
N GLN A 239 -13.40 -14.75 30.67
CA GLN A 239 -14.09 -14.91 31.93
C GLN A 239 -15.20 -15.94 31.74
N ARG A 240 -15.42 -16.79 32.75
CA ARG A 240 -16.57 -17.68 32.81
C ARG A 240 -17.55 -17.14 33.85
N ASP A 241 -18.80 -16.92 33.44
CA ASP A 241 -19.85 -16.54 34.38
C ASP A 241 -20.46 -17.76 35.10
N ILE A 242 -21.41 -17.50 36.01
CA ILE A 242 -22.11 -18.54 36.78
C ILE A 242 -22.93 -19.51 35.90
N TYR A 243 -23.29 -19.10 34.68
CA TYR A 243 -24.02 -19.92 33.71
C TYR A 243 -23.09 -20.60 32.70
N SER A 244 -21.78 -20.59 32.95
CA SER A 244 -20.75 -21.10 32.04
C SER A 244 -20.67 -20.38 30.69
N ASN A 245 -21.23 -19.18 30.56
CA ASN A 245 -21.01 -18.34 29.39
C ASN A 245 -19.56 -17.84 29.38
N ILE A 246 -19.01 -17.80 28.18
CA ILE A 246 -17.62 -17.38 27.95
C ILE A 246 -17.62 -15.96 27.42
N LEU A 247 -17.13 -15.04 28.25
CA LEU A 247 -16.88 -13.65 27.88
C LEU A 247 -15.40 -13.50 27.54
N VAL A 248 -15.08 -13.35 26.26
CA VAL A 248 -13.69 -13.15 25.82
C VAL A 248 -13.23 -11.75 26.21
N LYS A 249 -12.09 -11.67 26.88
CA LYS A 249 -11.47 -10.39 27.27
C LYS A 249 -10.43 -9.93 26.25
N GLY A 250 -9.76 -10.87 25.57
CA GLY A 250 -8.83 -10.56 24.49
C GLY A 250 -7.81 -11.68 24.24
N VAL A 251 -6.78 -11.39 23.44
CA VAL A 251 -5.69 -12.31 23.13
C VAL A 251 -4.36 -11.75 23.66
N LEU A 252 -3.53 -12.63 24.21
CA LEU A 252 -2.18 -12.32 24.67
C LEU A 252 -1.15 -13.12 23.89
N SER A 253 -0.05 -12.45 23.59
CA SER A 253 1.22 -13.13 23.32
C SER A 253 1.81 -13.70 24.61
N LYS A 254 2.48 -14.85 24.50
CA LYS A 254 3.20 -15.56 25.56
C LYS A 254 4.64 -15.10 25.50
N GLY A 255 5.13 -14.61 26.64
CA GLY A 255 6.48 -14.08 26.83
C GLY A 255 6.58 -13.44 28.21
N SER A 256 7.78 -13.08 28.68
CA SER A 256 8.04 -12.60 30.06
C SER A 256 7.19 -11.39 30.48
N ARG A 257 6.64 -10.65 29.51
CA ARG A 257 5.72 -9.54 29.76
C ARG A 257 4.33 -9.75 29.17
N GLY A 258 4.07 -10.79 28.38
CA GLY A 258 2.80 -11.07 27.68
C GLY A 258 2.01 -9.86 27.17
N LYS A 259 2.28 -9.40 25.94
CA LYS A 259 1.62 -8.21 25.36
C LYS A 259 0.21 -8.54 24.84
N LYS A 260 -0.73 -7.62 25.09
CA LYS A 260 -2.08 -7.63 24.51
C LYS A 260 -1.96 -7.47 23.00
N CYS A 261 -2.64 -8.36 22.29
CA CYS A 261 -2.72 -8.31 20.84
C CYS A 261 -3.76 -7.28 20.41
N SER A 262 -3.53 -6.63 19.27
CA SER A 262 -4.50 -5.71 18.67
C SER A 262 -5.49 -6.49 17.83
N ARG A 263 -6.77 -6.13 17.86
CA ARG A 263 -7.75 -6.61 16.90
C ARG A 263 -7.52 -5.93 15.55
N LEU A 264 -7.79 -6.66 14.47
CA LEU A 264 -7.64 -6.20 13.10
C LEU A 264 -8.95 -6.24 12.34
N TRP A 265 -9.23 -5.19 11.59
CA TRP A 265 -10.39 -5.07 10.70
C TRP A 265 -9.97 -4.79 9.27
N ASP A 266 -10.68 -5.39 8.32
CA ASP A 266 -10.50 -5.21 6.88
C ASP A 266 -11.11 -3.88 6.43
N LEU A 267 -10.29 -2.97 5.92
CA LEU A 267 -10.74 -1.68 5.40
C LEU A 267 -10.99 -1.68 3.89
N SER A 268 -10.81 -2.80 3.20
CA SER A 268 -10.98 -2.92 1.73
C SER A 268 -12.28 -2.31 1.21
N PRO A 269 -13.45 -2.44 1.88
CA PRO A 269 -14.69 -1.83 1.41
C PRO A 269 -14.64 -0.31 1.21
N LEU A 270 -13.73 0.41 1.90
CA LEU A 270 -13.53 1.85 1.71
C LEU A 270 -12.78 2.18 0.42
N PHE A 271 -12.04 1.22 -0.11
CA PHE A 271 -11.14 1.35 -1.25
C PHE A 271 -11.64 0.57 -2.49
N GLU A 272 -12.77 -0.12 -2.38
CA GLU A 272 -13.36 -1.00 -3.42
C GLU A 272 -14.31 -0.29 -4.40
N ILE A 273 -14.44 1.04 -4.36
CA ILE A 273 -15.23 1.78 -5.35
C ILE A 273 -14.58 1.75 -6.76
N ILE A 274 -13.37 1.20 -6.87
CA ILE A 274 -12.70 1.02 -8.16
C ILE A 274 -13.15 -0.32 -8.74
N PRO A 275 -13.73 -0.37 -9.95
CA PRO A 275 -14.13 -1.62 -10.58
C PRO A 275 -12.96 -2.59 -10.62
N ASP A 276 -13.21 -3.87 -10.30
CA ASP A 276 -12.24 -4.95 -10.39
C ASP A 276 -11.80 -5.12 -11.84
N VAL A 277 -10.72 -4.41 -12.20
CA VAL A 277 -10.02 -4.56 -13.47
C VAL A 277 -8.69 -5.24 -13.22
N SER A 278 -8.74 -6.42 -12.61
CA SER A 278 -7.66 -7.41 -12.62
C SER A 278 -7.37 -8.01 -14.01
N SER A 279 -8.03 -7.51 -15.07
CA SER A 279 -7.84 -7.98 -16.45
C SER A 279 -6.78 -7.15 -17.21
N PRO A 280 -5.79 -7.80 -17.85
CA PRO A 280 -4.85 -7.17 -18.79
C PRO A 280 -5.53 -6.32 -19.88
N ILE A 281 -6.79 -6.62 -20.22
CA ILE A 281 -7.59 -5.93 -21.24
C ILE A 281 -7.93 -4.48 -20.81
N SER A 282 -7.94 -4.20 -19.51
CA SER A 282 -8.12 -2.84 -18.97
C SER A 282 -6.88 -1.98 -19.12
N ARG A 283 -5.69 -2.60 -19.05
CA ARG A 283 -4.39 -1.93 -19.19
C ARG A 283 -4.24 -1.42 -20.62
N GLU A 284 -4.63 -2.25 -21.61
CA GLU A 284 -4.76 -1.82 -23.01
C GLU A 284 -5.77 -0.67 -23.12
N LYS A 285 -7.03 -0.86 -22.69
CA LYS A 285 -8.11 0.14 -22.88
C LYS A 285 -7.87 1.50 -22.21
N ALA A 286 -7.16 1.57 -21.08
CA ALA A 286 -6.83 2.83 -20.41
C ALA A 286 -5.63 3.56 -21.03
N LEU A 287 -4.76 2.85 -21.75
CA LEU A 287 -3.54 3.39 -22.37
C LEU A 287 -3.64 3.62 -23.89
N VAL A 288 -4.76 3.22 -24.54
CA VAL A 288 -4.98 3.21 -26.02
C VAL A 288 -4.66 4.51 -26.77
N ASN A 289 -4.48 5.65 -26.12
CA ASN A 289 -4.39 6.91 -26.85
C ASN A 289 -2.99 7.51 -27.01
N ASN A 290 -1.87 6.82 -26.76
CA ASN A 290 -0.53 7.27 -27.18
C ASN A 290 0.54 6.14 -27.17
N ASP A 291 0.49 5.21 -28.12
CA ASP A 291 1.42 4.07 -28.29
C ASP A 291 2.81 4.44 -28.86
N GLY A 292 3.26 5.67 -28.64
CA GLY A 292 4.63 6.01 -29.01
C GLY A 292 5.61 5.54 -27.94
N THR A 293 6.72 4.95 -28.38
CA THR A 293 7.89 4.73 -27.54
C THR A 293 9.03 5.63 -27.98
N PHE A 294 9.78 6.13 -27.01
CA PHE A 294 10.99 6.91 -27.23
C PHE A 294 12.19 6.10 -26.79
N THR A 295 13.22 6.01 -27.62
CA THR A 295 14.47 5.33 -27.24
C THR A 295 15.51 6.35 -26.83
N CYS A 296 16.09 6.19 -25.63
CA CYS A 296 17.16 7.04 -25.12
C CYS A 296 18.25 6.15 -24.49
N THR A 297 19.49 6.21 -25.00
CA THR A 297 20.60 5.33 -24.55
C THR A 297 20.29 3.82 -24.59
N GLY A 298 19.43 3.38 -25.51
CA GLY A 298 18.99 1.97 -25.59
C GLY A 298 17.85 1.60 -24.64
N GLN A 299 17.37 2.54 -23.81
CA GLN A 299 16.17 2.37 -22.99
C GLN A 299 14.94 2.81 -23.78
N VAL A 300 13.97 1.92 -23.89
CA VAL A 300 12.66 2.20 -24.49
C VAL A 300 11.74 2.77 -23.40
N ILE A 301 11.24 3.98 -23.61
CA ILE A 301 10.42 4.73 -22.67
C ILE A 301 9.06 4.96 -23.31
N ASN A 302 7.98 4.62 -22.61
CA ASN A 302 6.64 4.91 -23.10
C ASN A 302 6.37 6.42 -23.03
N ILE A 303 5.81 7.01 -24.09
CA ILE A 303 5.42 8.42 -24.08
C ILE A 303 4.43 8.71 -22.95
N SER A 304 3.54 7.78 -22.61
CA SER A 304 2.63 7.95 -21.46
C SER A 304 3.39 8.17 -20.15
N THR A 305 4.50 7.45 -19.90
CA THR A 305 5.38 7.65 -18.75
C THR A 305 5.99 9.05 -18.73
N VAL A 306 6.44 9.54 -19.89
CA VAL A 306 7.00 10.89 -20.04
C VAL A 306 5.94 11.93 -19.71
N LEU A 307 4.75 11.81 -20.32
CA LEU A 307 3.64 12.74 -20.14
C LEU A 307 3.15 12.81 -18.70
N LEU A 308 3.19 11.70 -17.95
CA LEU A 308 2.87 11.68 -16.52
C LEU A 308 3.90 12.46 -15.68
N GLN A 309 5.18 12.46 -16.07
CA GLN A 309 6.25 13.09 -15.29
C GLN A 309 6.50 14.57 -15.64
N VAL A 310 6.05 15.04 -16.81
CA VAL A 310 6.20 16.45 -17.23
C VAL A 310 5.53 17.43 -16.26
N PRO A 311 4.23 17.32 -15.92
CA PRO A 311 3.60 18.23 -14.97
C PRO A 311 4.26 18.20 -13.59
N LEU A 312 4.67 17.00 -13.14
CA LEU A 312 5.33 16.83 -11.85
C LEU A 312 6.67 17.58 -11.82
N GLY A 313 7.53 17.37 -12.81
CA GLY A 313 8.82 18.05 -12.91
C GLY A 313 8.69 19.57 -12.95
N LEU A 314 7.73 20.08 -13.73
CA LEU A 314 7.45 21.52 -13.82
C LEU A 314 6.97 22.11 -12.48
N ILE A 315 6.00 21.47 -11.81
CA ILE A 315 5.50 21.92 -10.51
C ILE A 315 6.63 21.94 -9.47
N GLN A 316 7.49 20.92 -9.47
CA GLN A 316 8.63 20.88 -8.54
C GLN A 316 9.67 21.96 -8.85
N ALA A 317 9.93 22.24 -10.13
CA ALA A 317 10.85 23.32 -10.53
C ALA A 317 10.31 24.67 -10.07
N GLN A 318 9.02 24.94 -10.26
CA GLN A 318 8.37 26.18 -9.82
C GLN A 318 8.36 26.35 -8.29
N LYS A 319 8.21 25.26 -7.54
CA LYS A 319 8.25 25.27 -6.07
C LYS A 319 9.67 25.45 -5.50
N THR A 320 10.71 25.26 -6.32
CA THR A 320 12.10 25.30 -5.87
C THR A 320 12.59 26.75 -5.75
N ILE A 321 12.56 27.28 -4.53
CA ILE A 321 13.00 28.67 -4.23
C ILE A 321 14.52 28.84 -4.40
N LYS A 322 15.29 27.80 -4.04
CA LYS A 322 16.74 27.77 -4.19
C LYS A 322 17.13 26.46 -4.87
N PRO A 323 17.74 26.50 -6.06
CA PRO A 323 18.27 25.31 -6.69
C PRO A 323 19.25 24.62 -5.75
N SER A 324 19.17 23.31 -5.67
CA SER A 324 20.14 22.48 -4.97
C SER A 324 20.90 21.68 -6.00
N ASP A 325 22.22 21.66 -5.88
CA ASP A 325 23.03 20.76 -6.70
C ASP A 325 22.82 19.31 -6.26
N GLU A 326 22.31 19.06 -5.04
CA GLU A 326 22.15 17.72 -4.48
C GLU A 326 20.76 17.09 -4.66
N LYS A 327 19.76 17.89 -5.05
CA LYS A 327 18.37 17.43 -5.11
C LYS A 327 17.66 17.91 -6.35
N TYR A 328 16.89 17.01 -6.93
CA TYR A 328 16.00 17.31 -8.03
C TYR A 328 14.83 18.21 -7.59
N PRO A 329 14.38 19.11 -8.48
CA PRO A 329 14.98 19.40 -9.78
C PRO A 329 16.32 20.16 -9.63
N ILE A 330 17.30 19.81 -10.46
CA ILE A 330 18.65 20.41 -10.45
C ILE A 330 18.69 21.52 -11.50
N LEU A 331 19.19 22.70 -11.15
CA LEU A 331 19.39 23.79 -12.12
C LEU A 331 20.80 23.72 -12.71
N GLN A 332 20.90 23.30 -13.96
CA GLN A 332 22.11 23.33 -14.77
C GLN A 332 22.21 24.64 -15.55
N ASP A 333 23.43 25.15 -15.71
CA ASP A 333 23.74 26.32 -16.55
C ASP A 333 22.87 27.57 -16.32
N ARG A 334 22.35 27.72 -15.10
CA ARG A 334 21.48 28.83 -14.63
C ARG A 334 20.09 28.93 -15.29
N SER A 335 19.79 28.12 -16.31
CA SER A 335 18.50 28.20 -17.04
C SER A 335 17.85 26.85 -17.34
N LEU A 336 18.57 25.74 -17.12
CA LEU A 336 18.11 24.40 -17.50
C LEU A 336 17.80 23.55 -16.27
N TRP A 337 16.53 23.30 -16.02
CA TRP A 337 16.09 22.42 -14.93
C TRP A 337 16.09 20.97 -15.38
N LEU A 338 16.75 20.10 -14.62
CA LEU A 338 16.74 18.66 -14.80
C LEU A 338 15.80 18.01 -13.76
N TRP A 339 14.86 17.21 -14.25
CA TRP A 339 14.02 16.31 -13.46
C TRP A 339 14.19 14.88 -13.95
N PRO A 340 14.38 13.89 -13.05
CA PRO A 340 14.65 12.54 -13.49
C PRO A 340 13.37 11.80 -13.89
N ILE A 341 13.44 11.04 -14.98
CA ILE A 341 12.37 10.11 -15.37
C ILE A 341 12.61 8.78 -14.69
N ARG A 342 11.66 8.34 -13.87
CA ARG A 342 11.69 6.98 -13.31
C ARG A 342 11.14 5.96 -14.28
N LEU A 343 11.86 4.85 -14.39
CA LEU A 343 11.48 3.71 -15.20
C LEU A 343 10.84 2.62 -14.34
N PRO A 344 10.04 1.73 -14.96
CA PRO A 344 9.53 0.54 -14.29
C PRO A 344 10.67 -0.34 -13.77
N GLU A 345 10.36 -1.15 -12.76
CA GLU A 345 11.31 -2.09 -12.19
C GLU A 345 11.67 -3.19 -13.21
N SER A 346 12.92 -3.25 -13.70
CA SER A 346 13.38 -4.30 -14.62
C SER A 346 13.62 -5.64 -13.91
N ILE A 347 13.64 -6.75 -14.68
CA ILE A 347 13.94 -8.11 -14.18
C ILE A 347 15.44 -8.43 -14.34
N THR A 348 16.06 -7.90 -15.40
CA THR A 348 17.44 -8.21 -15.77
C THR A 348 18.39 -7.12 -15.32
N TRP A 349 19.24 -7.46 -14.34
CA TRP A 349 20.44 -6.71 -14.00
C TRP A 349 21.50 -6.97 -15.08
N SER A 350 21.41 -6.30 -16.22
CA SER A 350 22.60 -6.16 -17.06
C SER A 350 23.41 -5.00 -16.51
N GLU A 351 24.64 -5.26 -16.09
CA GLU A 351 25.65 -4.25 -15.79
C GLU A 351 25.68 -3.23 -16.94
N TYR A 352 25.18 -2.04 -16.67
CA TYR A 352 24.99 -1.00 -17.67
C TYR A 352 26.36 -0.40 -18.00
N VAL A 353 26.79 -0.54 -19.25
CA VAL A 353 27.93 0.22 -19.80
C VAL A 353 27.34 1.42 -20.54
N PRO A 354 27.50 2.66 -20.05
CA PRO A 354 26.88 3.80 -20.69
C PRO A 354 27.56 4.08 -22.03
N TYR A 355 26.80 4.06 -23.11
CA TYR A 355 27.19 4.73 -24.35
C TYR A 355 26.36 6.02 -24.50
N TYR A 356 27.06 7.11 -24.86
CA TYR A 356 26.53 8.45 -25.11
C TYR A 356 25.30 8.41 -26.01
N LEU A 357 24.17 8.99 -25.62
CA LEU A 357 23.06 9.38 -26.52
C LEU A 357 22.11 10.31 -25.75
N ILE A 358 22.15 11.61 -26.02
CA ILE A 358 21.13 12.56 -25.54
C ILE A 358 20.03 12.57 -26.58
N SER A 359 18.80 12.29 -26.16
CA SER A 359 17.65 12.28 -27.04
C SER A 359 16.86 13.57 -26.95
N TYR A 360 16.22 13.95 -28.06
CA TYR A 360 15.37 15.11 -28.12
C TYR A 360 14.23 14.75 -29.06
N ALA A 361 13.02 14.75 -28.53
CA ALA A 361 11.82 14.89 -29.34
C ALA A 361 11.33 16.32 -29.14
N ASN A 362 11.13 17.06 -30.22
CA ASN A 362 10.34 18.29 -30.19
C ASN A 362 8.88 17.89 -29.99
N ILE A 363 8.48 17.69 -28.74
CA ILE A 363 7.08 17.58 -28.41
C ILE A 363 6.66 18.97 -27.93
N THR A 364 5.87 19.67 -28.73
CA THR A 364 5.18 20.88 -28.28
C THR A 364 4.08 20.44 -27.31
N ILE A 365 4.33 20.61 -26.01
CA ILE A 365 3.35 20.31 -24.97
C ILE A 365 2.88 21.63 -24.36
N LEU A 366 1.56 21.85 -24.41
CA LEU A 366 0.77 22.73 -23.52
C LEU A 366 0.75 24.25 -23.72
N ASP A 367 1.06 24.86 -24.88
CA ASP A 367 0.88 26.33 -25.04
C ASP A 367 1.56 27.20 -23.93
N LEU A 368 2.61 26.67 -23.26
CA LEU A 368 3.22 27.25 -22.06
C LEU A 368 4.59 27.91 -22.35
N GLU A 369 4.99 28.85 -21.47
CA GLU A 369 6.26 29.59 -21.46
C GLU A 369 7.51 28.73 -21.15
N TYR A 370 7.47 27.41 -21.39
CA TYR A 370 8.59 26.51 -21.12
C TYR A 370 8.83 25.56 -22.29
N LEU A 371 10.10 25.43 -22.67
CA LEU A 371 10.58 24.39 -23.56
C LEU A 371 11.00 23.19 -22.72
N PHE A 372 10.75 21.98 -23.22
CA PHE A 372 11.27 20.77 -22.58
C PHE A 372 11.85 19.77 -23.57
N ALA A 373 12.71 18.91 -23.04
CA ALA A 373 13.46 17.89 -23.75
C ALA A 373 13.62 16.63 -22.90
N ILE A 374 13.85 15.47 -23.53
CA ILE A 374 14.05 14.18 -22.84
C ILE A 374 15.46 13.67 -23.13
N GLY A 375 16.42 14.06 -22.29
CA GLY A 375 17.83 13.73 -22.51
C GLY A 375 18.36 12.68 -21.54
N TYR A 376 19.64 12.32 -21.70
CA TYR A 376 20.40 11.58 -20.69
C TYR A 376 21.49 12.47 -20.11
N SER A 377 21.50 12.65 -18.79
CA SER A 377 22.59 13.36 -18.10
C SER A 377 23.72 12.37 -17.80
N LEU A 378 24.90 12.62 -18.36
CA LEU A 378 26.11 11.82 -18.08
C LEU A 378 26.60 12.01 -16.64
N GLU A 379 26.49 13.24 -16.12
CA GLU A 379 26.92 13.60 -14.77
C GLU A 379 26.16 12.80 -13.71
N PHE A 380 24.84 12.68 -13.88
CA PHE A 380 23.96 12.00 -12.93
C PHE A 380 23.56 10.58 -13.36
N GLN A 381 24.00 10.14 -14.54
CA GLN A 381 23.68 8.87 -15.17
C GLN A 381 22.17 8.56 -15.19
N VAL A 382 21.37 9.54 -15.64
CA VAL A 382 19.91 9.47 -15.58
C VAL A 382 19.26 9.93 -16.88
N VAL A 383 18.18 9.25 -17.30
CA VAL A 383 17.26 9.81 -18.30
C VAL A 383 16.37 10.83 -17.61
N GLY A 384 16.33 12.06 -18.11
CA GLY A 384 15.63 13.15 -17.46
C GLY A 384 14.85 14.03 -18.42
N LEU A 385 13.87 14.71 -17.86
CA LEU A 385 13.22 15.86 -18.45
C LEU A 385 14.06 17.09 -18.17
N PHE A 386 14.41 17.80 -19.22
CA PHE A 386 15.11 19.07 -19.17
C PHE A 386 14.11 20.16 -19.51
N PHE A 387 14.01 21.20 -18.69
CA PHE A 387 13.09 22.31 -18.90
C PHE A 387 13.85 23.63 -18.89
N ALA A 388 13.50 24.54 -19.81
CA ALA A 388 13.99 25.91 -19.81
C ALA A 388 12.82 26.87 -20.00
N HIS A 389 12.92 28.06 -19.41
CA HIS A 389 11.96 29.12 -19.71
C HIS A 389 12.11 29.51 -21.19
N ASN A 390 11.01 29.70 -21.89
CA ASN A 390 11.00 30.03 -23.31
C ASN A 390 11.38 31.51 -23.49
N ASP A 391 12.67 31.80 -23.40
CA ASP A 391 13.25 33.09 -23.76
C ASP A 391 13.87 32.92 -25.15
N HIS A 392 13.22 33.49 -26.18
CA HIS A 392 13.65 33.42 -27.57
C HIS A 392 15.13 33.79 -27.80
N GLN A 393 15.77 34.50 -26.87
CA GLN A 393 17.19 34.88 -26.94
C GLN A 393 18.16 33.95 -26.20
N LYS A 394 17.67 33.08 -25.30
CA LYS A 394 18.51 32.27 -24.39
C LYS A 394 18.14 30.79 -24.35
N ASN A 395 17.32 30.34 -25.29
CA ASN A 395 16.93 28.95 -25.36
C ASN A 395 18.16 28.05 -25.58
N PRO A 396 18.38 27.02 -24.75
CA PRO A 396 19.46 26.08 -24.96
C PRO A 396 19.27 25.33 -26.29
N ASN A 397 20.37 25.10 -27.00
CA ASN A 397 20.36 24.31 -28.23
C ASN A 397 20.25 22.82 -27.86
N PHE A 398 19.17 22.21 -28.31
CA PHE A 398 18.85 20.80 -28.12
C PHE A 398 19.18 20.02 -29.42
N PHE A 399 19.95 18.93 -29.35
CA PHE A 399 20.50 18.22 -30.52
C PHE A 399 19.87 16.84 -30.73
N ASN A 400 19.17 16.58 -31.85
CA ASN A 400 18.49 15.31 -32.14
C ASN A 400 19.26 14.02 -31.78
N CYS A 401 18.54 13.02 -31.24
CA CYS A 401 19.02 11.65 -31.17
C CYS A 401 19.00 11.04 -32.58
N GLY A 402 20.14 11.10 -33.27
CA GLY A 402 20.31 10.44 -34.55
C GLY A 402 20.59 8.95 -34.36
N ASN A 403 19.88 8.12 -35.12
CA ASN A 403 20.32 6.75 -35.41
C ASN A 403 21.76 6.82 -35.92
N SER A 404 22.67 6.13 -35.24
CA SER A 404 24.00 5.85 -35.78
C SER A 404 23.90 4.77 -36.86
#